data_AF-U6Q2Q2-F1
#
_entry.id   AF-U6Q2Q2-F1
#
_cell.length_a   1.000
_cell.length_b   1.000
_cell.length_c   1.000
_cell.angle_alpha   90.00
_cell.angle_beta   90.00
_cell.angle_gamma   90.00
#
_symmetry.space_group_name_H-M   'P 1'
#
loop_
_entity.id
_entity.type
_entity.pdbx_description
1 polymer ?
#
loop_
_entity_poly.entity_id
_entity_poly.type
_entity_poly.pdbx_seq_one_letter_code
_entity_poly.pdbx_strand_id
1 'polypeptide(L)'
;MTDVHAFIDLSVEQYGVERSVKGNATLCSFDGKYQIKIAMQDKLHFDERIYAAKALIDECLNEWSENSRSELKLIVQAAFDVDKEGKINTVKVLALRRHDIQDEKWQRAMQAISDSLHIQTTREYVRFYERDDETGEYILINLDFAKL
;
A
#
# COMPACT_ATOMS: atom_id res chain seq x y z
N MET A 1 7.98 5.75 19.96
CA MET A 1 8.08 4.41 19.34
C MET A 1 9.00 3.48 20.12
N THR A 2 10.16 3.96 20.58
CA THR A 2 11.12 3.16 21.37
C THR A 2 10.49 2.43 22.55
N ASP A 3 9.65 3.09 23.36
CA ASP A 3 9.05 2.45 24.54
C ASP A 3 8.09 1.30 24.20
N VAL A 4 7.30 1.46 23.14
CA VAL A 4 6.37 0.43 22.68
C VAL A 4 7.13 -0.80 22.16
N HIS A 5 8.24 -0.59 21.44
CA HIS A 5 9.10 -1.67 21.02
C HIS A 5 9.79 -2.35 22.18
N ALA A 6 10.37 -1.58 23.11
CA ALA A 6 11.01 -2.13 24.30
C ALA A 6 10.04 -3.00 25.10
N PHE A 7 8.78 -2.56 25.26
CA PHE A 7 7.75 -3.36 25.92
C PHE A 7 7.48 -4.69 25.21
N ILE A 8 7.38 -4.67 23.88
CA ILE A 8 7.20 -5.90 23.08
C ILE A 8 8.42 -6.81 23.24
N ASP A 9 9.63 -6.26 23.14
CA ASP A 9 10.87 -7.03 23.17
C ASP A 9 11.03 -7.71 24.54
N LEU A 10 10.83 -6.97 25.65
CA LEU A 10 10.76 -7.52 27.02
C LEU A 10 9.71 -8.63 27.17
N SER A 11 8.55 -8.46 26.54
CA SER A 11 7.46 -9.45 26.60
C SER A 11 7.78 -10.75 25.85
N VAL A 12 8.73 -10.72 24.92
CA VAL A 12 9.16 -11.89 24.13
C VAL A 12 10.40 -12.53 24.79
N GLU A 13 11.33 -11.70 25.29
CA GLU A 13 12.52 -12.14 26.03
C GLU A 13 12.19 -13.00 27.26
N GLN A 14 11.04 -12.78 27.92
CA GLN A 14 10.61 -13.63 29.05
C GLN A 14 10.45 -15.12 28.68
N TYR A 15 10.33 -15.43 27.38
CA TYR A 15 10.27 -16.79 26.85
C TYR A 15 11.60 -17.29 26.28
N GLY A 16 12.70 -16.54 26.48
CA GLY A 16 14.04 -16.90 26.02
C GLY A 16 14.21 -16.84 24.50
N VAL A 17 13.37 -16.08 23.80
CA VAL A 17 13.44 -15.92 22.34
C VAL A 17 13.59 -14.44 21.99
N GLU A 18 14.28 -14.18 20.88
CA GLU A 18 14.36 -12.84 20.30
C GLU A 18 13.18 -12.61 19.36
N ARG A 19 12.77 -11.36 19.23
CA ARG A 19 11.67 -10.98 18.35
C ARG A 19 12.02 -11.29 16.89
N SER A 20 11.21 -12.14 16.25
CA SER A 20 11.47 -12.60 14.88
C SER A 20 11.22 -11.55 13.80
N VAL A 21 10.31 -10.59 14.01
CA VAL A 21 10.01 -9.54 13.02
C VAL A 21 9.67 -8.21 13.68
N LYS A 22 10.35 -7.14 13.25
CA LYS A 22 9.95 -5.76 13.49
C LYS A 22 8.79 -5.46 12.54
N GLY A 23 7.59 -5.28 13.08
CA GLY A 23 6.38 -5.25 12.25
C GLY A 23 5.12 -4.93 13.03
N ASN A 24 3.98 -5.19 12.39
CA ASN A 24 2.66 -4.95 12.97
C ASN A 24 2.51 -5.68 14.30
N ALA A 25 1.95 -4.98 15.30
CA ALA A 25 1.68 -5.56 16.62
C ALA A 25 0.38 -4.97 17.18
N THR A 26 -0.31 -5.75 18.00
CA THR A 26 -1.46 -5.28 18.78
C THR A 26 -1.18 -5.53 20.25
N LEU A 27 -1.31 -4.48 21.06
CA LEU A 27 -1.22 -4.54 22.51
C LEU A 27 -2.62 -4.29 23.07
N CYS A 28 -3.08 -5.13 23.98
CA CYS A 28 -4.35 -4.97 24.67
C CYS A 28 -4.10 -4.60 26.14
N SER A 29 -4.99 -3.81 26.72
CA SER A 29 -5.06 -3.68 28.18
C SER A 29 -5.47 -5.01 28.81
N PHE A 30 -5.19 -5.17 30.11
CA PHE A 30 -5.50 -6.40 30.86
C PHE A 30 -6.99 -6.79 30.81
N ASP A 31 -7.88 -5.82 30.88
CA ASP A 31 -9.34 -5.98 30.78
C ASP A 31 -9.85 -6.03 29.31
N GLY A 32 -8.95 -5.84 28.35
CA GLY A 32 -9.27 -5.74 26.93
C GLY A 32 -10.14 -4.55 26.56
N LYS A 33 -10.25 -3.53 27.41
CA LYS A 33 -10.99 -2.30 27.08
C LYS A 33 -10.24 -1.44 26.07
N TYR A 34 -8.92 -1.41 26.12
CA TYR A 34 -8.10 -0.58 25.25
C TYR A 34 -7.17 -1.42 24.38
N GLN A 35 -6.94 -0.94 23.16
CA GLN A 35 -6.01 -1.53 22.21
C GLN A 35 -5.10 -0.49 21.57
N ILE A 36 -3.83 -0.84 21.43
CA ILE A 36 -2.84 -0.10 20.64
C ILE A 36 -2.44 -0.99 19.47
N LYS A 37 -2.59 -0.48 18.25
CA LYS A 37 -2.10 -1.14 17.03
C LYS A 37 -0.91 -0.37 16.46
N ILE A 38 0.20 -1.09 16.33
CA ILE A 38 1.37 -0.66 15.55
C ILE A 38 1.17 -1.17 14.14
N ALA A 39 1.20 -0.28 13.16
CA ALA A 39 1.03 -0.59 11.76
C ALA A 39 2.19 -0.03 10.93
N MET A 40 2.84 -0.91 10.17
CA MET A 40 3.84 -0.57 9.16
C MET A 40 3.12 -0.42 7.82
N GLN A 41 3.31 0.70 7.15
CA GLN A 41 2.75 0.97 5.84
C GLN A 41 3.86 1.33 4.86
N ASP A 42 4.05 0.47 3.87
CA ASP A 42 4.98 0.70 2.77
C ASP A 42 4.43 1.74 1.80
N LYS A 43 5.28 2.69 1.44
CA LYS A 43 5.06 3.61 0.34
C LYS A 43 5.77 3.06 -0.89
N LEU A 44 4.96 2.66 -1.86
CA LEU A 44 5.43 2.11 -3.12
C LEU A 44 5.81 3.23 -4.10
N HIS A 45 6.76 2.94 -4.97
CA HIS A 45 7.19 3.79 -6.07
C HIS A 45 7.54 2.93 -7.29
N PHE A 46 7.54 3.55 -8.47
CA PHE A 46 7.99 2.92 -9.70
C PHE A 46 9.36 3.44 -10.11
N ASP A 47 10.23 2.58 -10.60
CA ASP A 47 11.47 2.99 -11.26
C ASP A 47 11.28 3.22 -12.78
N GLU A 48 12.36 3.43 -13.52
CA GLU A 48 12.36 3.76 -14.94
C GLU A 48 11.65 2.73 -15.85
N ARG A 49 11.53 1.47 -15.40
CA ARG A 49 10.87 0.41 -16.17
C ARG A 49 9.38 0.69 -16.38
N ILE A 50 8.79 1.60 -15.60
CA ILE A 50 7.41 2.07 -15.79
C ILE A 50 7.18 2.72 -17.15
N TYR A 51 8.20 3.36 -17.73
CA TYR A 51 8.10 3.98 -19.04
C TYR A 51 8.12 2.93 -20.16
N ALA A 52 8.83 1.82 -19.97
CA ALA A 52 8.78 0.68 -20.88
C ALA A 52 7.39 0.01 -20.85
N ALA A 53 6.79 -0.14 -19.66
CA ALA A 53 5.43 -0.63 -19.54
C ALA A 53 4.43 0.27 -20.30
N LYS A 54 4.54 1.60 -20.14
CA LYS A 54 3.69 2.56 -20.85
C LYS A 54 3.80 2.39 -22.38
N ALA A 55 5.02 2.29 -22.89
CA ALA A 55 5.26 2.12 -24.33
C ALA A 55 4.60 0.85 -24.88
N LEU A 56 4.72 -0.27 -24.17
CA LEU A 56 4.08 -1.54 -24.56
C LEU A 56 2.55 -1.46 -24.56
N ILE A 57 1.96 -0.76 -23.59
CA ILE A 57 0.51 -0.54 -23.56
C ILE A 57 0.07 0.35 -24.71
N ASP A 58 0.80 1.45 -24.97
CA ASP A 58 0.49 2.35 -26.08
C ASP A 58 0.55 1.63 -27.44
N GLU A 59 1.54 0.76 -27.65
CA GLU A 59 1.63 -0.10 -28.83
C GLU A 59 0.43 -1.05 -28.96
N CYS A 60 0.09 -1.76 -27.87
CA CYS A 60 -1.05 -2.68 -27.82
C CYS A 60 -2.37 -1.96 -28.16
N LEU A 61 -2.63 -0.80 -27.55
CA LEU A 61 -3.83 -0.02 -27.81
C LEU A 61 -3.89 0.51 -29.24
N ASN A 62 -2.76 0.91 -29.83
CA ASN A 62 -2.73 1.39 -31.22
C ASN A 62 -3.06 0.27 -32.21
N GLU A 63 -2.62 -0.96 -31.96
CA GLU A 63 -3.00 -2.13 -32.77
C GLU A 63 -4.47 -2.48 -32.60
N TRP A 64 -5.02 -2.29 -31.41
CA TRP A 64 -6.45 -2.45 -31.19
C TRP A 64 -7.28 -1.33 -31.83
N SER A 65 -6.68 -0.15 -32.11
CA SER A 65 -7.37 1.08 -32.55
C SER A 65 -8.01 1.04 -33.94
N GLU A 66 -7.81 -0.02 -34.74
CA GLU A 66 -8.71 -0.27 -35.89
C GLU A 66 -10.11 -0.73 -35.45
N ASN A 67 -10.27 -1.24 -34.21
CA ASN A 67 -11.54 -1.69 -33.62
C ASN A 67 -11.81 -1.19 -32.19
N SER A 68 -10.90 -0.44 -31.57
CA SER A 68 -10.98 -0.08 -30.15
C SER A 68 -11.52 1.32 -29.89
N ARG A 69 -12.45 1.36 -28.95
CA ARG A 69 -13.04 2.53 -28.31
C ARG A 69 -11.98 3.48 -27.75
N SER A 70 -11.98 4.74 -28.22
CA SER A 70 -11.08 5.82 -27.81
C SER A 70 -11.07 6.06 -26.29
N GLU A 71 -12.12 5.63 -25.60
CA GLU A 71 -12.32 5.65 -24.16
C GLU A 71 -11.26 4.84 -23.39
N LEU A 72 -10.77 3.70 -23.91
CA LEU A 72 -9.74 2.91 -23.24
C LEU A 72 -8.39 3.63 -23.21
N LYS A 73 -8.06 4.34 -24.29
CA LYS A 73 -6.83 5.13 -24.40
C LYS A 73 -6.80 6.27 -23.38
N LEU A 74 -7.96 6.89 -23.12
CA LEU A 74 -8.11 7.91 -22.09
C LEU A 74 -7.87 7.35 -20.68
N ILE A 75 -8.40 6.15 -20.38
CA ILE A 75 -8.20 5.50 -19.07
C ILE A 75 -6.72 5.20 -18.85
N VAL A 76 -6.04 4.64 -19.85
CA VAL A 76 -4.61 4.32 -19.76
C VAL A 76 -3.77 5.60 -19.62
N GLN A 77 -4.01 6.62 -20.44
CA GLN A 77 -3.30 7.90 -20.31
C GLN A 77 -3.46 8.48 -18.89
N ALA A 78 -4.69 8.51 -18.38
CA ALA A 78 -4.99 9.00 -17.04
C ALA A 78 -4.31 8.19 -15.91
N ALA A 79 -3.95 6.93 -16.18
CA ALA A 79 -3.22 6.09 -15.24
C ALA A 79 -1.73 6.44 -15.15
N PHE A 80 -1.13 6.90 -16.25
CA PHE A 80 0.27 7.32 -16.33
C PHE A 80 0.49 8.82 -16.13
N ASP A 81 -0.56 9.58 -15.86
CA ASP A 81 -0.46 10.99 -15.48
C ASP A 81 0.45 11.17 -14.26
N VAL A 82 1.32 12.16 -14.37
CA VAL A 82 2.20 12.58 -13.28
C VAL A 82 1.49 13.61 -12.39
N ASP A 83 1.70 13.51 -11.09
CA ASP A 83 1.26 14.52 -10.14
C ASP A 83 2.14 15.80 -10.21
N LYS A 84 1.85 16.76 -9.33
CA LYS A 84 2.62 18.02 -9.24
C LYS A 84 4.08 17.82 -8.86
N GLU A 85 4.44 16.67 -8.29
CA GLU A 85 5.83 16.30 -7.95
C GLU A 85 6.51 15.50 -9.07
N GLY A 86 5.84 15.31 -10.22
CA GLY A 86 6.33 14.53 -11.34
C GLY A 86 6.24 13.02 -11.13
N LYS A 87 5.47 12.54 -10.15
CA LYS A 87 5.37 11.11 -9.82
C LYS A 87 4.12 10.49 -10.40
N ILE A 88 4.27 9.27 -10.93
CA ILE A 88 3.15 8.47 -11.42
C ILE A 88 2.37 7.90 -10.22
N ASN A 89 1.05 7.94 -10.32
CA ASN A 89 0.18 7.38 -9.28
C ASN A 89 0.19 5.85 -9.33
N THR A 90 0.80 5.22 -8.32
CA THR A 90 0.91 3.76 -8.20
C THR A 90 -0.44 3.05 -8.18
N VAL A 91 -1.43 3.62 -7.50
CA VAL A 91 -2.77 3.02 -7.41
C VAL A 91 -3.45 2.96 -8.77
N LYS A 92 -3.36 4.04 -9.56
CA LYS A 92 -3.97 4.08 -10.89
C LYS A 92 -3.32 3.08 -11.86
N VAL A 93 -1.99 3.01 -11.89
CA VAL A 93 -1.30 2.05 -12.76
C VAL A 93 -1.58 0.61 -12.32
N LEU A 94 -1.56 0.33 -11.01
CA LEU A 94 -1.88 -1.01 -10.50
C LEU A 94 -3.34 -1.41 -10.77
N ALA A 95 -4.25 -0.44 -10.97
CA ALA A 95 -5.62 -0.75 -11.38
C ALA A 95 -5.69 -1.38 -12.77
N LEU A 96 -4.77 -1.04 -13.68
CA LEU A 96 -4.71 -1.63 -15.02
C LEU A 96 -4.51 -3.15 -14.97
N ARG A 97 -3.74 -3.64 -13.98
CA ARG A 97 -3.47 -5.07 -13.78
C ARG A 97 -4.71 -5.90 -13.41
N ARG A 98 -5.81 -5.24 -13.01
CA ARG A 98 -7.06 -5.95 -12.67
C ARG A 98 -7.80 -6.44 -13.92
N HIS A 99 -7.45 -5.92 -15.09
CA HIS A 99 -8.04 -6.34 -16.35
C HIS A 99 -7.31 -7.57 -16.90
N ASP A 100 -8.04 -8.67 -17.04
CA ASP A 100 -7.53 -9.92 -17.59
C ASP A 100 -7.53 -9.88 -19.12
N ILE A 101 -6.43 -9.39 -19.69
CA ILE A 101 -6.23 -9.24 -21.13
C ILE A 101 -5.12 -10.19 -21.57
N GLN A 102 -5.40 -11.05 -22.55
CA GLN A 102 -4.49 -12.14 -22.97
C GLN A 102 -3.45 -11.72 -24.03
N ASP A 103 -3.47 -10.46 -24.47
CA ASP A 103 -2.52 -9.92 -25.45
C ASP A 103 -1.07 -9.98 -24.93
N GLU A 104 -0.14 -10.46 -25.75
CA GLU A 104 1.26 -10.67 -25.36
C GLU A 104 1.94 -9.36 -24.92
N LYS A 105 1.69 -8.25 -25.61
CA LYS A 105 2.27 -6.94 -25.26
C LYS A 105 1.67 -6.43 -23.96
N TRP A 106 0.38 -6.63 -23.76
CA TRP A 106 -0.27 -6.30 -22.50
C TRP A 106 0.35 -7.07 -21.33
N GLN A 107 0.53 -8.38 -21.47
CA GLN A 107 1.15 -9.21 -20.44
C GLN A 107 2.59 -8.78 -20.14
N ARG A 108 3.39 -8.48 -21.17
CA ARG A 108 4.74 -7.91 -21.00
C ARG A 108 4.72 -6.57 -20.30
N ALA A 109 3.74 -5.70 -20.58
CA ALA A 109 3.58 -4.45 -19.87
C ALA A 109 3.22 -4.65 -18.39
N MET A 110 2.32 -5.58 -18.07
CA MET A 110 1.96 -5.91 -16.68
C MET A 110 3.16 -6.49 -15.91
N GLN A 111 4.01 -7.26 -16.58
CA GLN A 111 5.28 -7.72 -16.02
C GLN A 111 6.21 -6.54 -15.73
N ALA A 112 6.41 -5.64 -16.70
CA ALA A 112 7.24 -4.44 -16.50
C ALA A 112 6.73 -3.53 -15.37
N ILE A 113 5.41 -3.36 -15.21
CA ILE A 113 4.81 -2.66 -14.06
C ILE A 113 5.21 -3.33 -12.75
N SER A 114 5.08 -4.65 -12.68
CA SER A 114 5.40 -5.43 -11.47
C SER A 114 6.89 -5.33 -11.13
N ASP A 115 7.74 -5.44 -12.14
CA ASP A 115 9.18 -5.37 -12.01
C ASP A 115 9.65 -3.98 -11.56
N SER A 116 8.98 -2.92 -12.02
CA SER A 116 9.29 -1.54 -11.67
C SER A 116 8.89 -1.13 -10.25
N LEU A 117 8.06 -1.92 -9.56
CA LEU A 117 7.46 -1.55 -8.28
C LEU A 117 8.39 -1.84 -7.11
N HIS A 118 8.75 -0.81 -6.35
CA HIS A 118 9.64 -0.91 -5.17
C HIS A 118 9.07 -0.21 -3.95
N ILE A 119 9.52 -0.62 -2.77
CA ILE A 119 9.27 0.08 -1.51
C ILE A 119 10.26 1.25 -1.41
N GLN A 120 9.76 2.48 -1.45
CA GLN A 120 10.57 3.68 -1.28
C GLN A 120 10.85 3.98 0.20
N THR A 121 9.82 3.82 1.03
CA THR A 121 9.92 4.05 2.48
C THR A 121 8.82 3.28 3.19
N THR A 122 9.09 2.81 4.40
CA THR A 122 8.07 2.26 5.28
C THR A 122 7.78 3.27 6.38
N ARG A 123 6.51 3.61 6.57
CA ARG A 123 6.06 4.50 7.63
C ARG A 123 5.41 3.69 8.74
N GLU A 124 5.80 3.98 9.96
CA GLU A 124 5.22 3.37 11.15
C GLU A 124 4.13 4.27 11.71
N TYR A 125 3.00 3.67 12.06
CA TYR A 125 1.82 4.33 12.62
C TYR A 125 1.41 3.66 13.92
N VAL A 126 1.00 4.47 14.89
CA VAL A 126 0.33 4.00 16.11
C VAL A 126 -1.12 4.43 16.05
N ARG A 127 -2.02 3.48 16.29
CA ARG A 127 -3.46 3.72 16.37
C ARG A 127 -3.98 3.24 17.71
N PHE A 128 -4.83 4.04 18.32
CA PHE A 128 -5.42 3.78 19.63
C PHE A 128 -6.89 3.43 19.44
N TYR A 129 -7.36 2.46 20.21
CA TYR A 129 -8.72 1.97 20.12
C TYR A 129 -9.30 1.76 21.52
N GLU A 130 -10.60 1.98 21.65
CA GLU A 130 -11.40 1.63 22.82
C GLU A 130 -12.49 0.65 22.39
N ARG A 131 -12.72 -0.38 23.19
CA ARG A 131 -13.81 -1.32 23.00
C ARG A 131 -15.10 -0.66 23.42
N ASP A 132 -16.07 -0.64 22.51
CA ASP A 132 -17.43 -0.27 22.78
C ASP A 132 -18.12 -1.39 23.56
N ASP A 133 -18.65 -1.09 24.75
CA ASP A 133 -19.19 -2.11 25.66
C ASP A 133 -20.55 -2.66 25.17
N GLU A 134 -21.26 -1.96 24.30
CA GLU A 134 -22.57 -2.38 23.77
C GLU A 134 -22.41 -3.33 22.58
N THR A 135 -21.46 -3.04 21.69
CA THR A 135 -21.22 -3.76 20.43
C THR A 135 -20.06 -4.74 20.51
N GLY A 136 -19.13 -4.53 21.45
CA GLY A 136 -17.87 -5.27 21.54
C GLY A 136 -16.83 -4.88 20.50
N GLU A 137 -17.13 -3.90 19.63
CA GLU A 137 -16.21 -3.45 18.58
C GLU A 137 -15.15 -2.48 19.10
N TYR A 138 -13.96 -2.50 18.50
CA TYR A 138 -12.90 -1.54 18.82
C TYR A 138 -13.01 -0.30 17.94
N ILE A 139 -13.36 0.83 18.55
CA ILE A 139 -13.51 2.12 17.89
C ILE A 139 -12.20 2.90 17.95
N LEU A 140 -11.79 3.48 16.81
CA LEU A 140 -10.57 4.30 16.73
C LEU A 140 -10.71 5.58 17.56
N ILE A 141 -9.77 5.80 18.46
CA ILE A 141 -9.63 7.04 19.21
C ILE A 141 -8.87 8.04 18.34
N ASN A 142 -9.55 9.10 17.89
CA ASN A 142 -8.92 10.21 17.18
C ASN A 142 -8.22 11.13 18.19
N LEU A 143 -6.89 11.09 18.21
CA LEU A 143 -6.08 11.96 19.06
C LEU A 143 -5.95 13.34 18.41
N ASP A 144 -6.60 14.34 19.00
CA ASP A 144 -6.43 15.74 18.64
C ASP A 144 -5.34 16.37 19.51
N PHE A 145 -4.09 16.26 19.06
CA PHE A 145 -2.94 16.79 19.78
C PHE A 145 -2.92 18.33 19.84
N ALA A 146 -3.71 19.02 19.03
CA ALA A 146 -3.78 20.48 19.04
C ALA A 146 -4.64 21.04 20.20
N LYS A 147 -5.40 20.17 20.89
CA LYS A 147 -6.21 20.53 22.07
C LYS A 147 -5.50 20.29 23.40
N LEU A 148 -4.23 19.88 23.39
CA LEU A 148 -3.39 19.65 24.57
C LEU A 148 -2.56 20.89 24.94
#